data_AF-A0A6L6F4D1-F1
#
_entry.id   AF-A0A6L6F4D1-F1
#
_cell.length_a   1.000
_cell.length_b   1.000
_cell.length_c   1.000
_cell.angle_alpha   90.00
_cell.angle_beta   90.00
_cell.angle_gamma   90.00
#
_symmetry.space_group_name_H-M   'P 1'
#
loop_
_entity.id
_entity.type
_entity.pdbx_description
1 polymer ?
#
loop_
_entity_poly.entity_id
_entity_poly.type
_entity_poly.pdbx_seq_one_letter_code
_entity_poly.pdbx_strand_id
1 'polypeptide(L)'
;MNEVVRALPRLPLRERLTRDEWRRMGLMFGFIAFLHIAGALLMWKATTGDYKLADGSLFGWGTAALAYTLGMRHAFDADHISAIDNTTRKLMAEGKRPLAVGFFFSLGHSSVVAFLAILLNFGIKAVGSQLKDENSSLHHYTGLVGTTVSGT
;
A
#
# COMPACT_ATOMS: atom_id res chain seq x y z
N MET A 1 21.68 -33.67 36.19
CA MET A 1 21.40 -32.38 36.85
C MET A 1 20.46 -31.63 35.93
N ASN A 2 19.16 -31.66 36.20
CA ASN A 2 18.16 -30.99 35.36
C ASN A 2 18.16 -29.51 35.73
N GLU A 3 18.72 -28.67 34.88
CA GLU A 3 18.53 -27.22 35.00
C GLU A 3 17.07 -26.91 34.70
N VAL A 4 16.30 -26.68 35.77
CA VAL A 4 14.96 -26.11 35.66
C VAL A 4 15.14 -24.72 35.06
N VAL A 5 14.82 -24.58 33.77
CA VAL A 5 14.76 -23.29 33.07
C VAL A 5 13.89 -22.36 33.94
N ARG A 6 14.52 -21.40 34.63
CA ARG A 6 13.80 -20.39 35.42
C ARG A 6 12.82 -19.70 34.49
N ALA A 7 11.53 -19.83 34.78
CA ALA A 7 10.51 -19.05 34.09
C ALA A 7 10.85 -17.57 34.27
N LEU A 8 11.22 -16.90 33.17
CA LEU A 8 11.48 -15.46 33.19
C LEU A 8 10.23 -14.77 33.74
N PRO A 9 10.36 -13.87 34.73
CA PRO A 9 9.22 -13.16 35.29
C PRO A 9 8.46 -12.46 34.16
N ARG A 10 7.15 -12.73 34.05
CA ARG A 10 6.29 -12.12 33.02
C ARG A 10 6.07 -10.65 33.37
N LEU A 11 7.00 -9.79 32.96
CA LEU A 11 6.85 -8.35 33.10
C LEU A 11 5.59 -7.89 32.33
N PRO A 12 4.70 -7.09 32.94
CA PRO A 12 3.52 -6.56 32.27
C PRO A 12 3.92 -5.68 31.09
N LEU A 13 3.13 -5.69 30.00
CA LEU A 13 3.40 -4.96 28.76
C LEU A 13 3.73 -3.47 28.97
N ARG A 14 3.14 -2.85 30.00
CA ARG A 14 3.37 -1.45 30.38
C ARG A 14 4.79 -1.17 30.87
N GLU A 15 5.48 -2.17 31.41
CA GLU A 15 6.86 -2.08 31.93
C GLU A 15 7.91 -2.52 30.91
N ARG A 16 7.49 -3.09 29.76
CA ARG A 16 8.40 -3.55 28.69
C ARG A 16 8.92 -2.43 27.81
N LEU A 17 8.17 -1.33 27.72
CA LEU A 17 8.47 -0.19 26.86
C LEU A 17 8.70 1.07 27.70
N THR A 18 9.74 1.82 27.35
CA THR A 18 10.02 3.16 27.88
C THR A 18 8.97 4.15 27.40
N ARG A 19 8.84 5.30 28.08
CA ARG A 19 7.90 6.37 27.68
C ARG A 19 8.14 6.86 26.26
N ASP A 20 9.39 6.93 25.83
CA ASP A 20 9.75 7.33 24.47
C ASP A 20 9.33 6.29 23.42
N GLU A 21 9.49 5.00 23.73
CA GLU A 21 9.04 3.92 22.85
C GLU A 21 7.51 3.92 22.71
N TRP A 22 6.77 4.18 23.79
CA TRP A 22 5.31 4.36 23.75
C TRP A 22 4.90 5.55 22.87
N ARG A 23 5.59 6.69 23.00
CA ARG A 23 5.31 7.87 22.16
C ARG A 23 5.56 7.58 20.69
N ARG A 24 6.69 6.94 20.35
CA ARG A 24 7.02 6.54 18.97
C ARG A 24 5.98 5.60 18.38
N MET A 25 5.59 4.59 19.15
CA MET A 25 4.55 3.65 18.74
C MET A 25 3.20 4.34 18.53
N GLY A 26 2.82 5.26 19.43
CA GLY A 26 1.62 6.09 19.28
C GLY A 26 1.65 6.94 18.01
N LEU A 27 2.80 7.55 17.66
CA LEU A 27 2.97 8.31 16.42
C LEU A 27 2.83 7.43 15.18
N MET A 28 3.42 6.22 15.19
CA MET A 28 3.32 5.28 14.07
C MET A 28 1.86 4.85 13.83
N PHE A 29 1.13 4.47 14.89
CA PHE A 29 -0.29 4.13 14.78
C PHE A 29 -1.14 5.34 14.37
N GLY A 30 -0.84 6.52 14.91
CA GLY A 30 -1.49 7.77 14.51
C GLY A 30 -1.30 8.05 13.02
N PHE A 31 -0.10 7.84 12.49
CA PHE A 31 0.18 8.00 11.06
C PHE A 31 -0.57 6.97 10.20
N ILE A 32 -0.63 5.71 10.63
CA ILE A 32 -1.42 4.67 9.94
C ILE A 32 -2.90 5.04 9.89
N ALA A 33 -3.46 5.49 11.02
CA ALA A 33 -4.85 5.93 11.10
C ALA A 33 -5.11 7.14 10.19
N PHE A 34 -4.19 8.11 10.19
CA PHE A 34 -4.25 9.26 9.29
C PHE A 34 -4.31 8.83 7.82
N LEU A 35 -3.47 7.89 7.38
CA LEU A 35 -3.50 7.40 6.00
C LEU A 35 -4.82 6.71 5.64
N HIS A 36 -5.41 5.93 6.56
CA HIS A 36 -6.70 5.29 6.33
C HIS A 36 -7.83 6.31 6.21
N ILE A 37 -7.85 7.32 7.10
CA ILE A 37 -8.84 8.40 7.06
C ILE A 37 -8.69 9.21 5.77
N ALA A 38 -7.46 9.57 5.40
CA ALA A 38 -7.19 10.29 4.15
C ALA A 38 -7.67 9.49 2.93
N GLY A 39 -7.39 8.19 2.87
CA GLY A 39 -7.88 7.31 1.81
C GLY A 39 -9.41 7.25 1.75
N ALA A 40 -10.07 7.10 2.89
CA ALA A 40 -11.53 7.09 2.98
C ALA A 40 -12.16 8.42 2.53
N LEU A 41 -11.56 9.55 2.93
CA LEU A 41 -12.00 10.89 2.51
C LEU A 41 -11.79 11.13 1.01
N LEU A 42 -10.68 10.66 0.44
CA LEU A 42 -10.44 10.73 -1.00
C LEU A 42 -11.47 9.89 -1.77
N MET A 43 -11.80 8.69 -1.28
CA MET A 43 -12.85 7.85 -1.87
C MET A 43 -14.24 8.48 -1.76
N TRP A 44 -14.56 9.07 -0.62
CA TRP A 44 -15.80 9.82 -0.42
C TRP A 44 -15.91 10.98 -1.42
N LYS A 45 -14.85 11.78 -1.57
CA LYS A 45 -14.80 12.88 -2.52
C LYS A 45 -14.89 12.39 -3.98
N ALA A 46 -14.25 11.27 -4.30
CA ALA A 46 -14.30 10.68 -5.63
C ALA A 46 -15.70 10.17 -5.99
N THR A 47 -16.44 9.60 -5.03
CA THR A 47 -17.79 9.05 -5.24
C THR A 47 -18.91 10.09 -5.14
N THR A 48 -18.67 11.22 -4.48
CA THR A 48 -19.65 12.32 -4.30
C THR A 48 -19.43 13.49 -5.29
N GLY A 49 -18.26 13.59 -5.91
CA GLY A 49 -17.99 14.63 -6.91
C GLY A 49 -18.64 14.35 -8.27
N ASP A 50 -18.79 15.38 -9.10
CA ASP A 50 -19.30 15.30 -10.49
C ASP A 50 -18.34 14.58 -11.47
N TYR A 51 -17.51 13.67 -10.95
CA TYR A 51 -16.71 12.78 -11.77
C TYR A 51 -17.65 11.72 -12.33
N LYS A 52 -17.80 11.67 -13.65
CA LYS A 52 -18.49 10.58 -14.37
C LYS A 52 -17.71 9.27 -14.18
N LEU A 53 -17.70 8.70 -12.97
CA LEU A 53 -17.41 7.29 -12.78
C LEU A 53 -18.56 6.56 -13.49
N ALA A 54 -18.23 5.80 -14.52
CA ALA A 54 -19.19 5.07 -15.34
C ALA A 54 -20.23 4.35 -14.45
N ASP A 55 -21.50 4.72 -14.62
CA ASP A 55 -22.71 4.03 -14.13
C ASP A 55 -22.90 3.75 -12.64
N GLY A 56 -22.30 4.53 -11.74
CA GLY A 56 -22.88 4.75 -10.41
C GLY A 56 -21.93 4.59 -9.23
N SER A 57 -22.27 5.24 -8.12
CA SER A 57 -21.46 5.24 -6.89
C SER A 57 -21.14 3.82 -6.40
N LEU A 58 -22.01 2.84 -6.70
CA LEU A 58 -21.81 1.44 -6.36
C LEU A 58 -20.56 0.83 -7.01
N PHE A 59 -20.27 1.17 -8.27
CA PHE A 59 -19.07 0.69 -8.95
C PHE A 59 -17.81 1.26 -8.28
N GLY A 60 -17.81 2.56 -7.97
CA GLY A 60 -16.70 3.23 -7.29
C GLY A 60 -16.41 2.65 -5.89
N TRP A 61 -17.46 2.43 -5.09
CA TRP A 61 -17.32 1.79 -3.77
C TRP A 61 -16.91 0.31 -3.88
N GLY A 62 -17.42 -0.41 -4.88
CA GLY A 62 -17.01 -1.79 -5.17
C GLY A 62 -15.53 -1.92 -5.53
N THR A 63 -15.03 -1.04 -6.42
CA THR A 63 -13.60 -0.98 -6.75
C THR A 63 -12.75 -0.60 -5.53
N ALA A 64 -13.23 0.33 -4.69
CA ALA A 64 -12.53 0.71 -3.47
C ALA A 64 -12.41 -0.45 -2.47
N ALA A 65 -13.50 -1.19 -2.26
CA ALA A 65 -13.50 -2.37 -1.40
C ALA A 65 -12.57 -3.47 -1.94
N LEU A 66 -12.57 -3.70 -3.25
CA LEU A 66 -11.64 -4.63 -3.90
C LEU A 66 -10.18 -4.20 -3.73
N ALA A 67 -9.87 -2.94 -4.01
CA ALA A 67 -8.52 -2.41 -3.84
C ALA A 67 -8.04 -2.51 -2.37
N TYR A 68 -8.92 -2.21 -1.41
CA TYR A 68 -8.61 -2.32 0.01
C TYR A 68 -8.35 -3.77 0.44
N THR A 69 -9.20 -4.71 0.01
CA THR A 69 -9.05 -6.13 0.36
C THR A 69 -7.84 -6.78 -0.31
N LEU A 70 -7.60 -6.51 -1.59
CA LEU A 70 -6.40 -6.95 -2.29
C LEU A 70 -5.13 -6.34 -1.70
N GLY A 71 -5.17 -5.06 -1.32
CA GLY A 71 -4.06 -4.39 -0.64
C GLY A 71 -3.78 -4.99 0.74
N MET A 72 -4.82 -5.29 1.53
CA MET A 72 -4.67 -6.01 2.81
C MET A 72 -4.04 -7.38 2.60
N ARG A 73 -4.48 -8.14 1.59
CA ARG A 73 -3.89 -9.45 1.26
C ARG A 73 -2.41 -9.32 0.92
N HIS A 74 -2.07 -8.39 0.02
CA HIS A 74 -0.69 -8.10 -0.38
C HIS A 74 0.21 -7.75 0.82
N ALA A 75 -0.33 -7.07 1.83
CA ALA A 75 0.43 -6.75 3.04
C ALA A 75 0.87 -8.01 3.84
N PHE A 76 0.15 -9.13 3.73
CA PHE A 76 0.44 -10.39 4.43
C PHE A 76 1.28 -11.38 3.60
N ASP A 77 1.80 -10.96 2.44
CA ASP A 77 2.64 -11.84 1.62
C ASP A 77 3.93 -12.25 2.36
N ALA A 78 4.42 -13.46 2.05
CA ALA A 78 5.50 -14.10 2.78
C ALA A 78 6.85 -13.38 2.64
N ASP A 79 7.05 -12.63 1.57
CA ASP A 79 8.23 -11.81 1.31
C ASP A 79 8.31 -10.64 2.31
N HIS A 80 7.19 -9.98 2.61
CA HIS A 80 7.13 -8.94 3.63
C HIS A 80 7.43 -9.49 5.01
N ILE A 81 6.81 -10.62 5.36
CA ILE A 81 7.01 -11.27 6.68
C ILE A 81 8.47 -11.70 6.83
N SER A 82 9.04 -12.34 5.83
CA SER A 82 10.43 -12.81 5.87
C SER A 82 11.45 -11.68 5.90
N ALA A 83 11.22 -10.58 5.17
CA ALA A 83 12.09 -9.40 5.21
C ALA A 83 12.08 -8.71 6.58
N ILE A 84 10.89 -8.56 7.18
CA ILE A 84 10.75 -7.98 8.53
C ILE A 84 11.39 -8.88 9.58
N ASP A 85 11.14 -10.20 9.53
CA ASP A 85 11.73 -11.16 10.48
C ASP A 85 13.26 -11.16 10.40
N ASN A 86 13.84 -11.24 9.20
CA ASN A 86 15.29 -11.24 9.01
C ASN A 86 15.93 -9.96 9.57
N THR A 87 15.34 -8.80 9.27
CA THR A 87 15.84 -7.50 9.75
C THR A 87 15.71 -7.38 11.27
N THR A 88 14.60 -7.85 11.82
CA THR A 88 14.34 -7.87 13.27
C THR A 88 15.35 -8.75 13.99
N ARG A 89 15.58 -9.97 13.50
CA ARG A 89 16.58 -10.90 14.06
C ARG A 89 17.99 -10.35 13.98
N LYS A 90 18.35 -9.72 12.86
CA LYS A 90 19.65 -9.06 12.70
C LYS A 90 19.85 -7.95 13.74
N LEU A 91 18.88 -7.05 13.88
CA LEU A 91 18.97 -5.95 14.84
C LEU A 91 18.97 -6.44 16.30
N MET A 92 18.21 -7.48 16.60
CA MET A 92 18.26 -8.13 17.91
C MET A 92 19.60 -8.80 18.20
N ALA A 93 20.22 -9.44 17.21
CA ALA A 93 21.56 -10.01 17.33
C ALA A 93 22.63 -8.93 17.59
N GLU A 94 22.42 -7.71 17.08
CA GLU A 94 23.23 -6.53 17.38
C GLU A 94 22.86 -5.85 18.72
N GLY A 95 21.96 -6.43 19.51
CA GLY A 95 21.52 -5.89 20.81
C GLY A 95 20.56 -4.68 20.71
N LYS A 96 20.06 -4.35 19.52
CA LYS A 96 19.12 -3.23 19.31
C LYS A 96 17.67 -3.68 19.53
N ARG A 97 16.78 -2.71 19.79
CA ARG A 97 15.32 -2.91 19.92
C ARG A 97 14.59 -2.53 18.63
N PRO A 98 14.15 -3.50 17.80
CA PRO A 98 13.60 -3.26 16.46
C PRO A 98 12.11 -2.84 16.44
N LEU A 99 11.73 -1.80 17.19
CA LEU A 99 10.30 -1.41 17.33
C LEU A 99 9.66 -0.84 16.05
N ALA A 100 10.45 -0.21 15.17
CA ALA A 100 9.92 0.52 14.01
C ALA A 100 10.18 -0.17 12.66
N VAL A 101 10.81 -1.35 12.64
CA VAL A 101 11.26 -2.01 11.41
C VAL A 101 10.08 -2.28 10.46
N GLY A 102 9.01 -2.90 10.96
CA GLY A 102 7.84 -3.21 10.14
C GLY A 102 7.15 -1.97 9.56
N PHE A 103 7.07 -0.89 10.34
CA PHE A 103 6.49 0.37 9.88
C PHE A 103 7.29 0.99 8.74
N PHE A 104 8.62 1.13 8.89
CA PHE A 104 9.44 1.73 7.85
C PHE A 104 9.57 0.83 6.61
N PHE A 105 9.59 -0.49 6.78
CA PHE A 105 9.54 -1.44 5.67
C PHE A 105 8.26 -1.25 4.85
N SER A 106 7.10 -1.31 5.51
CA SER A 106 5.80 -1.12 4.86
C SER A 106 5.67 0.27 4.23
N LEU A 107 6.09 1.32 4.94
CA LEU A 107 6.03 2.69 4.45
C LEU A 107 6.88 2.88 3.18
N GLY A 108 8.09 2.33 3.16
CA GLY A 108 8.99 2.40 2.01
C GLY A 108 8.39 1.68 0.79
N HIS A 109 7.95 0.43 0.96
CA HIS A 109 7.34 -0.34 -0.12
C HIS A 109 6.09 0.34 -0.67
N SER A 110 5.17 0.75 0.21
CA SER A 110 3.94 1.45 -0.18
C SER A 110 4.22 2.78 -0.89
N SER A 111 5.28 3.50 -0.55
CA SER A 111 5.65 4.76 -1.22
C SER A 111 6.04 4.54 -2.67
N VAL A 112 6.84 3.49 -2.95
CA VAL A 112 7.22 3.13 -4.33
C VAL A 112 6.00 2.72 -5.14
N VAL A 113 5.15 1.86 -4.57
CA VAL A 113 3.92 1.41 -5.24
C VAL A 113 2.97 2.57 -5.51
N ALA A 114 2.76 3.47 -4.53
CA ALA A 114 1.91 4.64 -4.70
C ALA A 114 2.44 5.60 -5.77
N PHE A 115 3.76 5.85 -5.78
CA PHE A 115 4.40 6.68 -6.79
C PHE A 115 4.23 6.10 -8.20
N LEU A 116 4.48 4.80 -8.36
CA LEU A 116 4.29 4.10 -9.64
C LEU A 116 2.83 4.12 -10.08
N ALA A 117 1.87 3.95 -9.17
CA ALA A 117 0.44 4.02 -9.48
C ALA A 117 0.03 5.42 -9.96
N ILE A 118 0.54 6.48 -9.31
CA ILE A 118 0.31 7.87 -9.73
C ILE A 118 0.89 8.11 -11.12
N LEU A 119 2.14 7.71 -11.36
CA LEU A 119 2.79 7.84 -12.67
C LEU A 119 2.03 7.08 -13.75
N LEU A 120 1.60 5.85 -13.46
CA LEU A 120 0.81 5.03 -14.39
C LEU A 120 -0.52 5.71 -14.73
N ASN A 121 -1.23 6.24 -13.74
CA ASN A 121 -2.48 6.96 -13.96
C ASN A 121 -2.28 8.20 -14.87
N PHE A 122 -1.21 8.98 -14.65
CA PHE A 122 -0.88 10.10 -15.54
C PHE A 122 -0.44 9.62 -16.93
N GLY A 123 0.35 8.55 -17.03
CA GLY A 123 0.77 7.95 -18.29
C GLY A 123 -0.41 7.47 -19.12
N ILE A 124 -1.35 6.76 -18.51
CA ILE A 124 -2.59 6.32 -19.16
C ILE A 124 -3.42 7.52 -19.63
N LYS A 125 -3.53 8.59 -18.82
CA LYS A 125 -4.23 9.81 -19.26
C LYS A 125 -3.54 10.50 -20.43
N ALA A 126 -2.22 10.59 -20.43
CA ALA A 126 -1.46 11.20 -21.52
C ALA A 126 -1.61 10.41 -22.82
N VAL A 127 -1.45 9.08 -22.78
CA VAL A 127 -1.65 8.20 -23.94
C VAL A 127 -3.12 8.18 -24.37
N GLY A 128 -4.05 8.12 -23.42
CA GLY A 128 -5.49 8.16 -23.68
C GLY A 128 -5.94 9.47 -24.32
N SER A 129 -5.37 10.61 -23.93
CA SER A 129 -5.62 11.89 -24.61
C SER A 129 -5.10 11.91 -26.04
N GLN A 130 -3.96 11.27 -26.30
CA GLN A 130 -3.39 11.14 -27.64
C GLN A 130 -4.17 10.16 -28.54
N LEU A 131 -4.88 9.19 -27.95
CA LEU A 131 -5.76 8.26 -28.68
C LEU A 131 -7.16 8.82 -28.91
N LYS A 132 -7.64 9.71 -28.04
CA LYS A 132 -9.00 10.30 -28.15
C LYS A 132 -9.05 11.50 -29.09
N ASP A 133 -7.89 12.02 -29.50
CA ASP A 133 -7.76 13.11 -30.45
C ASP A 133 -7.77 12.53 -31.88
N GLU A 134 -8.89 12.70 -32.60
CA GLU A 134 -9.15 12.07 -33.92
C GLU A 134 -8.11 12.46 -35.01
N ASN A 135 -7.28 13.47 -34.75
CA ASN A 135 -6.19 13.94 -35.64
C ASN A 135 -4.78 13.43 -35.25
N SER A 136 -4.66 12.53 -34.27
CA SER A 136 -3.36 12.05 -33.78
C SER A 136 -2.82 10.88 -34.61
N SER A 137 -1.52 10.94 -34.97
CA SER A 137 -0.82 9.92 -35.76
C SER A 137 -0.86 8.52 -35.12
N LEU A 138 -0.99 8.44 -33.79
CA LEU A 138 -1.11 7.18 -33.07
C LEU A 138 -2.40 6.41 -33.41
N HIS A 139 -3.52 7.11 -33.62
CA HIS A 139 -4.80 6.48 -33.96
C HIS A 139 -4.75 5.82 -35.35
N HIS A 140 -4.02 6.43 -36.29
CA HIS A 140 -3.83 5.88 -37.64
C HIS A 140 -3.05 4.55 -37.62
N TYR A 141 -1.94 4.49 -36.86
CA TYR A 141 -1.14 3.27 -36.76
C TYR A 141 -1.80 2.18 -35.91
N THR A 142 -2.44 2.51 -34.78
CA THR A 142 -3.17 1.50 -33.98
C THR A 142 -4.43 0.99 -34.68
N GLY A 143 -5.08 1.82 -35.50
CA GLY A 143 -6.20 1.40 -36.35
C GLY A 143 -5.76 0.46 -37.46
N LEU A 144 -4.63 0.73 -38.12
CA LEU A 144 -4.04 -0.15 -39.15
C LEU A 144 -3.60 -1.50 -38.57
N VAL A 145 -2.95 -1.51 -37.39
CA VAL A 145 -2.58 -2.75 -36.70
C VAL A 145 -3.81 -3.49 -36.18
N GLY A 146 -4.78 -2.79 -35.60
CA GLY A 146 -6.00 -3.41 -35.08
C GLY A 146 -6.86 -4.04 -36.18
N THR A 147 -6.98 -3.39 -37.34
CA THR A 147 -7.72 -3.91 -38.50
C THR A 147 -7.00 -5.05 -39.22
N THR A 148 -5.66 -5.04 -39.25
CA THR A 148 -4.89 -6.15 -39.83
C THR A 148 -4.87 -7.38 -38.92
N VAL A 149 -4.84 -7.20 -37.59
CA VAL A 149 -4.89 -8.32 -36.63
C VAL A 149 -6.32 -8.87 -36.45
N SER A 150 -7.35 -8.02 -36.56
CA SER A 150 -8.76 -8.47 -36.46
C SER A 150 -9.34 -8.93 -37.79
N GLY A 151 -8.67 -8.61 -38.91
CA GLY A 151 -9.06 -9.00 -40.27
C GLY A 151 -8.44 -10.32 -40.75
N THR A 152 -7.67 -11.00 -39.89
CA THR A 152 -7.23 -12.40 -40.04
C THR A 152 -8.06 -13.30 -39.15
#